data_AF-A0A7Y2IFL8-F1
#
_entry.id   AF-A0A7Y2IFL8-F1
#
_cell.length_a   1.000
_cell.length_b   1.000
_cell.length_c   1.000
_cell.angle_alpha   90.00
_cell.angle_beta   90.00
_cell.angle_gamma   90.00
#
_symmetry.space_group_name_H-M   'P 1'
#
loop_
_entity.id
_entity.type
_entity.pdbx_description
1 polymer ?
#
loop_
_entity_poly.entity_id
_entity_poly.type
_entity_poly.pdbx_seq_one_letter_code
_entity_poly.pdbx_strand_id
1 'polypeptide(L)'
;AWCDVPFDHCQIHHITFWEHGGATDLHELIPLCSRHHHQIHEGNWTIRLDQHRNLHIIKPNGHTWAIKPPPSAAYVTKRTGHQQTLRKQPDN
;
A
#
# COMPACT_ATOMS: atom_id res chain seq x y z
N ALA A 1 -2.46 13.27 -7.20
CA ALA A 1 -2.27 12.04 -6.41
C ALA A 1 -2.47 10.84 -7.33
N TRP A 2 -1.72 9.75 -7.15
CA TRP A 2 -1.73 8.61 -8.09
C TRP A 2 -2.94 7.67 -7.90
N CYS A 3 -3.43 7.55 -6.66
CA CYS A 3 -4.65 6.84 -6.34
C CYS A 3 -5.12 7.27 -4.95
N ASP A 4 -6.41 7.53 -4.77
CA ASP A 4 -7.00 7.93 -3.49
C ASP A 4 -8.03 6.88 -2.98
N VAL A 5 -7.94 5.64 -3.49
CA VAL A 5 -8.76 4.51 -3.02
C VAL A 5 -8.34 4.15 -1.59
N PRO A 6 -9.29 3.94 -0.65
CA PRO A 6 -8.96 3.62 0.72
C PRO A 6 -8.30 2.23 0.84
N PHE A 7 -7.50 2.05 1.89
CA PHE A 7 -6.66 0.87 2.07
C PHE A 7 -7.44 -0.45 2.17
N ASP A 8 -8.63 -0.42 2.76
CA ASP A 8 -9.54 -1.56 2.88
C ASP A 8 -10.07 -2.07 1.53
N HIS A 9 -9.97 -1.27 0.48
CA HIS A 9 -10.31 -1.65 -0.89
C HIS A 9 -9.07 -2.01 -1.73
N CYS A 10 -7.90 -2.11 -1.11
CA CYS A 10 -6.66 -2.50 -1.76
C CYS A 10 -6.39 -4.01 -1.63
N GLN A 11 -5.68 -4.53 -2.62
CA GLN A 11 -5.05 -5.85 -2.63
C GLN A 11 -3.57 -5.68 -2.30
N ILE A 12 -3.02 -6.63 -1.54
CA ILE A 12 -1.60 -6.64 -1.20
C ILE A 12 -0.81 -7.27 -2.35
N HIS A 13 0.05 -6.48 -2.97
CA HIS A 13 0.89 -6.89 -4.09
C HIS A 13 2.33 -7.09 -3.64
N HIS A 14 2.98 -8.16 -4.11
CA HIS A 14 4.40 -8.38 -3.87
C HIS A 14 5.24 -7.64 -4.93
N ILE A 15 6.19 -6.80 -4.51
CA ILE A 15 7.08 -6.06 -5.42
C ILE A 15 7.81 -7.03 -6.35
N THR A 16 8.47 -8.03 -5.77
CA THR A 16 8.88 -9.24 -6.50
C THR A 16 7.67 -10.16 -6.59
N PHE A 17 7.21 -10.54 -7.78
CA PHE A 17 6.01 -11.37 -7.88
C PHE A 17 6.13 -12.66 -7.06
N TRP A 18 5.01 -13.06 -6.44
CA TRP A 18 4.98 -14.24 -5.59
C TRP A 18 5.43 -15.51 -6.32
N GLU A 19 5.03 -15.69 -7.57
CA GLU A 19 5.46 -16.80 -8.43
C GLU A 19 6.96 -16.81 -8.74
N HIS A 20 7.65 -15.68 -8.53
CA HIS A 20 9.11 -15.55 -8.65
C HIS A 20 9.81 -15.63 -7.29
N GLY A 21 9.10 -16.02 -6.23
CA GLY A 21 9.67 -16.17 -4.88
C GLY A 21 9.66 -14.89 -4.04
N GLY A 22 8.81 -13.91 -4.36
CA GLY A 22 8.64 -12.71 -3.55
C GLY A 22 8.27 -13.03 -2.10
N ALA A 23 8.93 -12.38 -1.15
CA ALA A 23 8.71 -12.60 0.27
C ALA A 23 7.41 -11.95 0.76
N THR A 24 6.68 -12.64 1.64
CA THR A 24 5.59 -12.04 2.41
C THR A 24 6.16 -11.25 3.58
N ASP A 25 6.75 -10.10 3.25
CA ASP A 25 7.41 -9.19 4.19
C ASP A 25 6.98 -7.74 3.90
N LEU A 26 6.80 -6.91 4.93
CA LEU A 26 6.32 -5.54 4.74
C LEU A 26 7.21 -4.70 3.82
N HIS A 27 8.50 -5.01 3.70
CA HIS A 27 9.42 -4.36 2.76
C HIS A 27 9.20 -4.76 1.31
N GLU A 28 8.64 -5.94 1.05
CA GLU A 28 8.33 -6.47 -0.29
C GLU A 28 6.85 -6.36 -0.66
N LEU A 29 6.02 -5.74 0.19
CA LEU A 29 4.58 -5.64 -0.01
C LEU A 29 4.10 -4.19 -0.16
N ILE A 30 3.16 -3.98 -1.08
CA ILE A 30 2.50 -2.68 -1.33
C ILE A 30 0.98 -2.86 -1.51
N PRO A 31 0.13 -2.04 -0.87
CA PRO A 31 -1.30 -2.04 -1.13
C PRO A 31 -1.62 -1.32 -2.44
N LEU A 32 -2.41 -1.95 -3.31
CA LEU A 32 -2.85 -1.39 -4.58
C LEU A 32 -4.34 -1.61 -4.77
N CYS A 33 -5.05 -0.63 -5.34
CA CYS A 33 -6.43 -0.87 -5.76
C CYS A 33 -6.47 -1.91 -6.89
N SER A 34 -7.59 -2.61 -7.03
CA SER A 34 -7.77 -3.65 -8.05
C SER A 34 -7.32 -3.21 -9.46
N ARG A 35 -7.66 -1.98 -9.87
CA ARG A 35 -7.24 -1.45 -11.19
C ARG A 35 -5.71 -1.39 -11.34
N HIS A 36 -4.99 -0.83 -10.36
CA HIS A 36 -3.54 -0.71 -10.44
C HIS A 36 -2.84 -2.06 -10.28
N HIS A 37 -3.42 -2.96 -9.49
CA HIS A 37 -2.93 -4.32 -9.33
C HIS A 37 -2.91 -5.07 -10.68
N HIS A 38 -4.03 -5.07 -11.42
CA HIS A 38 -4.07 -5.68 -12.75
C HIS A 38 -3.18 -4.97 -13.78
N GLN A 39 -3.02 -3.65 -13.70
CA GLN A 39 -2.11 -2.92 -14.61
C GLN A 39 -0.65 -3.39 -14.47
N ILE A 40 -0.23 -3.82 -13.29
CA ILE A 40 1.12 -4.36 -13.07
C ILE A 40 1.22 -5.80 -13.58
N HIS A 41 0.23 -6.64 -13.32
CA HIS A 41 0.24 -8.03 -13.79
C HIS A 41 0.07 -8.18 -15.30
N GLU A 42 -0.81 -7.38 -15.91
CA GLU A 42 -1.29 -7.60 -17.28
C GLU A 42 -0.98 -6.41 -18.19
N GLY A 43 -0.82 -5.23 -17.61
CA GLY A 43 -0.68 -3.97 -18.34
C GLY A 43 0.74 -3.59 -18.68
N ASN A 44 1.76 -4.42 -18.37
CA ASN A 44 3.19 -4.12 -18.49
C ASN A 44 3.64 -2.89 -17.68
N TRP A 45 2.98 -2.59 -16.55
CA TRP A 45 3.46 -1.56 -15.64
C TRP A 45 4.52 -2.17 -14.72
N THR A 46 5.62 -1.45 -14.54
CA THR A 46 6.66 -1.85 -13.57
C THR A 46 6.54 -0.99 -12.33
N ILE A 47 6.69 -1.59 -11.16
CA ILE A 47 6.85 -0.86 -9.92
C ILE A 47 8.15 -1.26 -9.22
N ARG A 48 8.74 -0.31 -8.48
CA ARG A 48 9.89 -0.55 -7.61
C ARG A 48 9.71 0.22 -6.32
N LEU A 49 10.14 -0.38 -5.21
CA LEU A 49 10.18 0.26 -3.91
C LEU A 49 11.65 0.49 -3.54
N ASP A 50 12.02 1.72 -3.22
CA ASP A 50 13.39 2.00 -2.78
C ASP A 50 13.54 1.83 -1.25
N GLN A 51 14.78 1.96 -0.78
CA GLN A 51 15.15 1.86 0.65
C GLN A 51 14.41 2.86 1.56
N HIS A 52 13.88 3.96 1.00
CA HIS A 52 13.10 4.96 1.72
C HIS A 52 11.60 4.79 1.56
N ARG A 53 11.16 3.65 1.00
CA ARG A 53 9.75 3.36 0.70
C ARG A 53 9.13 4.31 -0.32
N ASN A 54 9.93 4.98 -1.15
CA ASN A 54 9.37 5.70 -2.29
C ASN A 54 8.95 4.68 -3.35
N LEU A 55 7.72 4.79 -3.82
CA LEU A 55 7.17 3.95 -4.87
C LEU A 55 7.48 4.59 -6.23
N HIS A 56 8.25 3.91 -7.06
CA HIS A 56 8.54 4.27 -8.44
C HIS A 56 7.65 3.45 -9.36
N ILE A 57 6.91 4.10 -10.25
CA ILE A 57 6.00 3.47 -11.21
C ILE A 57 6.46 3.84 -12.61
N ILE A 58 6.66 2.85 -13.47
CA ILE A 58 7.00 3.02 -14.88
C ILE A 58 5.85 2.46 -15.70
N LYS A 59 5.21 3.32 -16.49
CA LYS A 59 4.15 2.92 -17.42
C LYS A 59 4.76 2.35 -18.72
N PRO A 60 4.00 1.58 -19.51
CA PRO A 60 4.45 1.02 -20.78
C PRO A 60 4.94 2.06 -21.79
N ASN A 61 4.43 3.29 -21.70
CA ASN A 61 4.84 4.41 -22.55
C ASN A 61 6.13 5.10 -22.07
N GLY A 62 6.81 4.56 -21.05
CA GLY A 62 8.04 5.12 -20.47
C GLY A 62 7.82 6.24 -19.45
N HIS A 63 6.59 6.70 -19.21
CA HIS A 63 6.33 7.74 -18.20
C HIS A 63 6.57 7.18 -16.80
N THR A 64 7.44 7.86 -16.05
CA THR A 64 7.78 7.52 -14.66
C THR A 64 7.10 8.44 -13.65
N TRP A 65 6.63 7.87 -12.55
CA TRP A 65 6.04 8.57 -11.41
C TRP A 65 6.71 8.10 -10.13
N ALA A 66 6.95 9.02 -9.20
CA ALA A 66 7.48 8.69 -7.87
C ALA A 66 6.53 9.20 -6.79
N ILE A 67 6.19 8.33 -5.84
CA ILE A 67 5.33 8.64 -4.70
C ILE A 67 6.16 8.45 -3.44
N LYS A 68 6.28 9.53 -2.67
CA LYS A 68 6.96 9.49 -1.38
C LYS A 68 5.97 9.06 -0.30
N PRO A 69 6.38 8.27 0.70
CA PRO A 69 5.57 8.08 1.87
C PRO A 69 5.31 9.43 2.54
N PRO A 70 4.18 9.61 3.25
CA PRO A 70 3.97 10.80 4.04
C PRO A 70 5.08 10.93 5.09
N PRO A 71 5.50 12.16 5.45
CA PRO A 71 6.46 12.35 6.52
C PRO A 71 5.94 11.68 7.80
N SER A 72 6.82 11.01 8.55
CA SER A 72 6.45 10.20 9.73
C SER A 72 5.61 10.95 10.77
N ALA A 73 5.76 12.27 10.86
CA ALA A 73 4.98 13.15 11.74
C ALA A 73 3.49 13.31 11.35
N ALA A 74 3.08 12.91 10.14
CA ALA A 74 1.71 13.05 9.67
C ALA A 74 0.76 11.92 10.10
N TYR A 75 1.28 10.85 10.73
CA TYR A 75 0.47 9.73 11.24
C TYR A 75 -0.22 9.99 12.59
N VAL A 76 -0.32 11.25 13.04
CA VAL A 76 -1.11 11.59 14.23
C VAL A 76 -2.58 11.35 13.91
N THR A 77 -3.14 10.31 14.53
CA THR A 77 -4.51 9.84 14.38
C THR A 77 -5.51 11.00 14.46
N LYS A 78 -6.22 11.30 13.37
CA LYS A 78 -7.57 11.84 13.53
C LYS A 78 -8.43 10.70 14.07
N ARG A 79 -8.56 10.63 15.40
CA ARG A 79 -9.58 9.81 16.05
C ARG A 79 -10.94 10.38 15.65
N THR A 80 -11.49 9.91 14.54
CA THR A 80 -12.88 10.19 14.18
C THR A 80 -13.77 9.27 15.01
N GLY A 81 -14.13 9.72 16.22
CA GLY A 81 -15.47 9.58 16.79
C GLY A 81 -16.18 8.21 16.93
N HIS A 82 -15.51 7.05 16.95
CA HIS A 82 -16.15 5.85 17.51
C HIS A 82 -15.79 5.68 18.98
N GLN A 83 -16.72 6.12 19.83
CA GLN A 83 -16.71 5.95 21.27
C GLN A 83 -16.73 4.44 21.60
N GLN A 84 -15.57 3.86 21.87
CA GLN A 84 -15.47 2.50 22.37
C GLN A 84 -15.98 2.51 23.82
N THR A 85 -17.20 2.03 24.03
CA THR A 85 -17.70 1.77 25.39
C THR A 85 -16.90 0.59 25.95
N LEU A 86 -16.02 0.88 26.90
CA LEU A 86 -15.36 -0.14 27.70
C LEU A 86 -16.44 -0.85 28.53
N ARG A 87 -16.87 -2.04 28.09
CA ARG A 87 -17.59 -2.95 28.97
C ARG A 87 -16.55 -3.52 29.94
N LYS A 88 -16.73 -3.24 31.24
CA LYS A 88 -15.99 -3.96 32.29
C LYS A 88 -16.34 -5.45 32.19
N GLN A 89 -15.34 -6.31 32.06
CA GLN A 89 -15.50 -7.72 32.40
C GLN A 89 -15.80 -7.81 33.90
N PRO A 90 -16.76 -8.65 34.34
CA PRO A 90 -16.91 -8.93 35.75
C PRO A 90 -15.71 -9.75 36.23
N ASP A 91 -15.18 -9.35 37.38
CA ASP A 91 -14.12 -10.05 38.09
C ASP A 91 -14.61 -11.45 38.49
N ASN A 92 -13.76 -12.47 38.35
CA ASN A 92 -13.98 -13.84 38.84
C ASN A 92 -13.19 -14.08 40.12
#